data_AF-A0AA96Z7R4-F1
#
_entry.id   AF-A0AA96Z7R4-F1
#
_cell.length_a   1.000
_cell.length_b   1.000
_cell.length_c   1.000
_cell.angle_alpha   90.00
_cell.angle_beta   90.00
_cell.angle_gamma   90.00
#
_symmetry.space_group_name_H-M   'P 1'
#
loop_
_entity.id
_entity.type
_entity.pdbx_description
1 polymer ?
#
loop_
_entity_poly.entity_id
_entity_poly.type
_entity_poly.pdbx_seq_one_letter_code
_entity_poly.pdbx_strand_id
1 'polypeptide(L)'
;MSEASDKADLHRQLIRLGDMMGDGLHHEPGGKWISKEYRRVAKALGYDIPAVKRQSDPAREQRTEAINQRMQERVRDVPCPKCGGVLKQVRSGSMKANCEPCGNRYTLLTVQRKKSR
;
A
#
# COMPACT_ATOMS: atom_id res chain seq x y z
N MET A 1 0.32 37.99 7.74
CA MET A 1 1.30 37.40 8.66
C MET A 1 1.38 35.91 8.31
N SER A 2 2.47 35.27 7.90
CA SER A 2 3.83 35.69 7.49
C SER A 2 4.48 34.42 6.90
N GLU A 3 4.26 34.14 5.61
CA GLU A 3 4.68 32.89 4.93
C GLU A 3 6.18 32.56 5.06
N ALA A 4 7.01 33.59 5.29
CA ALA A 4 8.44 33.44 5.53
C ALA A 4 8.77 32.77 6.88
N SER A 5 7.97 33.01 7.92
CA SER A 5 8.17 32.39 9.24
C SER A 5 7.87 30.90 9.19
N ASP A 6 6.77 30.55 8.55
CA ASP A 6 6.33 29.15 8.41
C ASP A 6 7.35 28.31 7.63
N LYS A 7 7.96 28.89 6.59
CA LYS A 7 9.02 28.23 5.82
C LYS A 7 10.31 28.03 6.64
N ALA A 8 10.67 29.02 7.46
CA ALA A 8 11.85 28.92 8.33
C ALA A 8 11.69 27.83 9.39
N ASP A 9 10.49 27.70 9.97
CA ASP A 9 10.22 26.67 10.97
C ASP A 9 10.18 25.26 10.35
N LEU A 10 9.64 25.12 9.13
CA LEU A 10 9.74 23.88 8.36
C LEU A 10 11.20 23.53 8.02
N HIS A 11 12.06 24.50 7.68
CA HIS A 11 13.49 24.25 7.48
C HIS A 11 14.17 23.74 8.75
N ARG A 12 13.91 24.35 9.91
CA ARG A 12 14.44 23.89 11.21
C ARG A 12 13.97 22.48 11.55
N GLN A 13 12.69 22.21 11.32
CA GLN A 13 12.12 20.88 11.51
C GLN A 13 12.81 19.85 10.60
N LEU A 14 13.07 20.20 9.34
CA LEU A 14 13.73 19.32 8.39
C LEU A 14 15.16 18.98 8.83
N ILE A 15 15.93 19.97 9.30
CA ILE A 15 17.30 19.77 9.82
C ILE A 15 17.28 18.79 11.00
N ARG A 16 16.43 19.04 12.00
CA ARG A 16 16.32 18.16 13.18
C ARG A 16 15.94 16.72 12.81
N LEU A 17 15.01 16.55 11.87
CA LEU A 17 14.65 15.23 11.36
C LEU A 17 15.80 14.56 10.59
N GLY A 18 16.60 15.35 9.87
CA GLY A 18 17.82 14.92 9.21
C GLY A 18 18.87 14.43 10.20
N ASP A 19 19.12 15.18 11.28
CA ASP A 19 20.05 14.79 12.35
C ASP A 19 19.62 13.45 12.98
N MET A 20 18.33 13.32 13.34
CA MET A 20 17.77 12.07 13.85
C MET A 20 17.89 10.90 12.86
N MET A 21 17.83 11.17 11.55
CA MET A 21 18.09 10.14 10.54
C MET A 21 19.58 9.77 10.45
N GLY A 22 20.47 10.75 10.58
CA GLY A 22 21.93 10.57 10.61
C GLY A 22 22.40 9.75 11.81
N ASP A 23 21.75 9.94 12.96
CA ASP A 23 21.95 9.13 14.17
C ASP A 23 21.43 7.69 14.04
N GLY A 24 20.74 7.36 12.94
CA GLY A 24 20.24 6.00 12.68
C GLY A 24 18.92 5.66 13.36
N LEU A 25 18.31 6.59 14.12
CA LEU A 25 17.06 6.37 14.86
C LEU A 25 15.91 5.88 13.95
N HIS A 26 15.95 6.25 12.67
CA HIS A 26 14.92 5.85 11.72
C HIS A 26 14.95 4.35 11.32
N HIS A 27 16.05 3.65 11.61
CA HIS A 27 16.17 2.20 11.43
C HIS A 27 15.69 1.40 12.63
N GLU A 28 15.54 2.04 13.80
CA GLU A 28 15.12 1.37 15.02
C GLU A 28 13.64 0.96 14.98
N PRO A 29 13.24 -0.06 15.78
CA PRO A 29 11.85 -0.41 15.98
C PRO A 29 11.03 0.79 16.45
N GLY A 30 10.08 1.25 15.62
CA GLY A 30 9.27 2.44 15.89
C GLY A 30 9.80 3.73 15.25
N GLY A 31 11.08 3.80 14.86
CA GLY A 31 11.71 4.99 14.27
C GLY A 31 11.24 5.37 12.86
N LYS A 32 10.44 4.52 12.21
CA LYS A 32 9.94 4.75 10.83
C LYS A 32 9.16 6.05 10.66
N TRP A 33 8.63 6.63 11.74
CA TRP A 33 7.93 7.91 11.69
C TRP A 33 8.89 9.05 11.29
N ILE A 34 10.16 9.00 11.66
CA ILE A 34 11.18 10.03 11.38
C ILE A 34 11.34 10.20 9.87
N SER A 35 11.59 9.12 9.13
CA SER A 35 11.72 9.18 7.66
C SER A 35 10.42 9.52 6.94
N LYS A 36 9.26 9.27 7.56
CA LYS A 36 7.96 9.65 7.01
C LYS A 36 7.74 11.15 7.15
N GLU A 37 8.07 11.67 8.33
CA GLU A 37 7.92 13.07 8.69
C GLU A 37 8.91 13.96 7.92
N TYR A 38 10.17 13.53 7.82
CA TYR A 38 11.18 14.18 6.99
C TYR A 38 10.67 14.39 5.55
N ARG A 39 10.10 13.34 4.95
CA ARG A 39 9.54 13.42 3.60
C ARG A 39 8.33 14.34 3.49
N ARG A 40 7.49 14.42 4.52
CA ARG A 40 6.34 15.32 4.58
C ARG A 40 6.81 16.77 4.58
N VAL A 41 7.75 17.10 5.46
CA VAL A 41 8.31 18.45 5.60
C VAL A 41 9.06 18.86 4.34
N ALA A 42 9.92 18.00 3.79
CA ALA A 42 10.65 18.31 2.56
C ALA A 42 9.70 18.54 1.37
N LYS A 43 8.61 17.77 1.25
CA LYS A 43 7.59 18.02 0.23
C LYS A 43 6.86 19.35 0.43
N ALA A 44 6.54 19.72 1.68
CA ALA A 44 5.93 21.02 2.00
C ALA A 44 6.84 22.20 1.63
N LEU A 45 8.16 21.99 1.68
CA LEU A 45 9.17 22.96 1.26
C LEU A 45 9.42 22.99 -0.26
N GLY A 46 8.77 22.11 -1.02
CA GLY A 46 8.90 22.03 -2.47
C GLY A 46 10.07 21.18 -2.97
N TYR A 47 10.73 20.41 -2.09
CA TYR A 47 11.72 19.44 -2.55
C TYR A 47 11.03 18.27 -3.24
N ASP A 48 11.51 17.94 -4.45
CA ASP A 48 11.09 16.73 -5.14
C ASP A 48 11.79 15.53 -4.52
N ILE A 49 11.02 14.72 -3.79
CA ILE A 49 11.53 13.51 -3.16
C ILE A 49 11.12 12.33 -4.04
N PRO A 50 12.08 11.59 -4.60
CA PRO A 50 11.75 10.46 -5.44
C PRO A 50 10.92 9.46 -4.64
N ALA A 51 9.84 8.99 -5.27
CA ALA A 51 9.03 7.94 -4.68
C ALA A 51 9.92 6.70 -4.46
N VAL A 52 10.03 6.27 -3.21
CA VAL A 52 10.75 5.03 -2.88
C VAL A 52 10.02 3.88 -3.58
N LYS A 53 10.62 3.33 -4.63
CA LYS A 53 10.15 2.09 -5.24
C LYS A 53 10.28 1.02 -4.17
N ARG A 54 9.15 0.43 -3.78
CA ARG A 54 9.17 -0.73 -2.88
C ARG A 54 9.93 -1.83 -3.61
N GLN A 55 11.00 -2.34 -3.01
CA GLN A 55 11.66 -3.54 -3.50
C GLN A 55 10.66 -4.70 -3.54
N SER A 56 10.82 -5.58 -4.53
CA SER A 56 10.12 -6.85 -4.59
C SER A 56 10.47 -7.64 -3.32
N ASP A 57 9.44 -8.00 -2.57
CA ASP A 57 9.58 -8.85 -1.38
C ASP A 57 9.14 -10.27 -1.81
N PRO A 58 10.00 -11.29 -1.69
CA PRO A 58 9.68 -12.63 -2.17
C PRO A 58 8.45 -13.23 -1.46
N ALA A 59 8.21 -12.90 -0.18
CA ALA A 59 7.02 -13.37 0.53
C ALA A 59 5.75 -12.73 -0.02
N ARG A 60 5.83 -11.48 -0.49
CA ARG A 60 4.71 -10.79 -1.14
C ARG A 60 4.38 -11.38 -2.51
N GLU A 61 5.39 -11.76 -3.28
CA GLU A 61 5.23 -12.40 -4.58
C GLU A 61 4.57 -13.78 -4.42
N GLN A 62 5.08 -14.61 -3.51
CA GLN A 62 4.47 -15.91 -3.17
C GLN A 62 3.01 -15.76 -2.74
N ARG A 63 2.69 -14.76 -1.91
CA ARG A 63 1.31 -14.49 -1.50
C ARG A 63 0.42 -14.07 -2.68
N THR A 64 0.97 -13.31 -3.62
CA THR A 64 0.24 -12.85 -4.81
C THR A 64 -0.08 -14.04 -5.71
N GLU A 65 0.88 -14.92 -5.92
CA GLU A 65 0.72 -16.14 -6.70
C GLU A 65 -0.32 -17.09 -6.07
N ALA A 66 -0.23 -17.31 -4.76
CA ALA A 66 -1.21 -18.13 -4.03
C ALA A 66 -2.64 -17.58 -4.11
N ILE A 67 -2.82 -16.25 -4.15
CA ILE A 67 -4.13 -15.63 -4.36
C ILE A 67 -4.61 -15.88 -5.80
N ASN A 68 -3.73 -15.76 -6.79
CA ASN A 68 -4.08 -15.95 -8.20
C ASN A 68 -4.56 -17.37 -8.48
N GLN A 69 -3.84 -18.37 -7.99
CA GLN A 69 -4.20 -19.78 -8.15
C GLN A 69 -5.59 -20.07 -7.57
N ARG A 70 -5.84 -19.64 -6.33
CA ARG A 70 -7.15 -19.80 -5.67
C ARG A 70 -8.27 -19.03 -6.37
N MET A 71 -7.97 -17.87 -6.97
CA MET A 71 -8.95 -17.12 -7.75
C MET A 71 -9.28 -17.82 -9.06
N GLN A 72 -8.31 -18.44 -9.73
CA GLN A 72 -8.55 -19.18 -10.97
C GLN A 72 -9.51 -20.36 -10.76
N GLU A 73 -9.35 -21.10 -9.65
CA GLU A 73 -10.29 -22.15 -9.24
C GLU A 73 -11.67 -21.54 -8.95
N ARG A 74 -11.72 -20.54 -8.07
CA ARG A 74 -13.00 -20.00 -7.58
C ARG A 74 -13.86 -19.33 -8.65
N VAL A 75 -13.21 -18.72 -9.65
CA VAL A 75 -13.89 -18.09 -10.78
C VAL A 75 -14.52 -19.12 -11.74
N ARG A 76 -13.96 -20.33 -11.83
CA ARG A 76 -14.55 -21.43 -12.60
C ARG A 76 -15.78 -22.01 -11.89
N ASP A 77 -15.73 -22.08 -10.57
CA ASP A 77 -16.80 -22.70 -9.77
C ASP A 77 -18.03 -21.80 -9.59
N VAL A 78 -17.85 -20.46 -9.63
CA VAL A 78 -18.90 -19.51 -9.25
C VAL A 78 -19.29 -18.64 -10.44
N PRO A 79 -20.51 -18.82 -10.99
CA PRO A 79 -21.06 -17.86 -11.94
C PRO A 79 -21.49 -16.57 -11.23
N CYS A 80 -21.71 -15.50 -11.99
CA CYS A 80 -22.21 -14.26 -11.43
C CYS A 80 -23.61 -14.47 -10.78
N PRO A 81 -23.82 -14.08 -9.52
CA PRO A 81 -25.11 -14.26 -8.85
C PRO A 81 -26.23 -13.39 -9.43
N LYS A 82 -25.91 -12.33 -10.18
CA LYS A 82 -26.91 -11.43 -10.79
C LYS A 82 -27.33 -11.86 -12.20
N CYS A 83 -26.38 -12.33 -13.01
CA CYS A 83 -26.61 -12.57 -14.43
C CYS A 83 -26.14 -13.94 -14.94
N GLY A 84 -25.60 -14.79 -14.08
CA GLY A 84 -25.02 -16.09 -14.45
C GLY A 84 -23.72 -16.01 -15.26
N GLY A 85 -23.27 -14.81 -15.63
CA GLY A 85 -22.10 -14.60 -16.48
C GLY A 85 -20.76 -14.99 -15.85
N VAL A 86 -19.75 -15.11 -16.71
CA VAL A 86 -18.38 -15.47 -16.33
C VAL A 86 -17.74 -14.35 -15.50
N LEU A 87 -17.05 -14.75 -14.43
CA LEU A 87 -16.28 -13.86 -13.58
C LEU A 87 -14.82 -13.85 -14.03
N LYS A 88 -14.08 -12.78 -13.73
CA LYS A 88 -12.64 -12.66 -13.98
C LYS A 88 -11.98 -11.89 -12.84
N GLN A 89 -10.81 -12.31 -12.40
CA GLN A 89 -10.07 -11.58 -11.37
C GLN A 89 -9.79 -10.13 -11.82
N VAL A 90 -10.02 -9.15 -10.94
CA VAL A 90 -9.89 -7.71 -11.28
C VAL A 90 -8.44 -7.32 -11.61
N ARG A 91 -7.49 -7.86 -10.84
CA ARG A 91 -6.03 -7.69 -11.03
C ARG A 91 -5.28 -8.79 -10.29
N SER A 92 -4.03 -9.05 -10.66
CA SER A 92 -3.15 -9.97 -9.95
C SER A 92 -3.08 -9.63 -8.44
N GLY A 93 -3.16 -10.66 -7.60
CA GLY A 93 -3.19 -10.56 -6.14
C GLY A 93 -4.50 -10.01 -5.54
N SER A 94 -5.53 -9.79 -6.37
CA SER A 94 -6.85 -9.36 -5.89
C SER A 94 -7.71 -10.56 -5.50
N MET A 95 -8.37 -10.46 -4.35
CA MET A 95 -9.40 -11.41 -3.92
C MET A 95 -10.78 -11.10 -4.51
N LYS A 96 -10.85 -10.14 -5.43
CA LYS A 96 -12.07 -9.66 -6.09
C LYS A 96 -12.10 -10.08 -7.55
N ALA A 97 -13.29 -10.46 -8.02
CA ALA A 97 -13.59 -10.69 -9.42
C ALA A 97 -14.59 -9.65 -9.95
N ASN A 98 -14.49 -9.34 -11.24
CA ASN A 98 -15.46 -8.59 -12.01
C ASN A 98 -16.23 -9.56 -12.90
N CYS A 99 -17.53 -9.35 -13.06
CA CYS A 99 -18.31 -10.02 -14.08
C CYS A 99 -18.15 -9.32 -15.42
N GLU A 100 -17.80 -10.05 -16.48
CA GLU A 100 -17.65 -9.47 -17.82
C GLU A 100 -18.98 -8.91 -18.38
N PRO A 101 -20.11 -9.65 -18.35
CA PRO A 101 -21.35 -9.14 -18.94
C PRO A 101 -22.06 -8.05 -18.14
N CYS A 102 -22.02 -8.06 -16.80
CA CYS A 102 -22.77 -7.09 -15.99
C CYS A 102 -21.91 -6.05 -15.27
N GLY A 103 -20.58 -6.16 -15.32
CA GLY A 103 -19.64 -5.21 -14.70
C GLY A 103 -19.65 -5.19 -13.16
N ASN A 104 -20.41 -6.09 -12.52
CA ASN A 104 -20.49 -6.14 -11.07
C ASN A 104 -19.24 -6.78 -10.45
N ARG A 105 -18.82 -6.24 -9.32
CA ARG A 105 -17.61 -6.68 -8.60
C ARG A 105 -17.99 -7.48 -7.35
N TYR A 106 -17.36 -8.62 -7.18
CA TYR A 106 -17.58 -9.54 -6.07
C TYR A 106 -16.27 -9.86 -5.36
N THR A 107 -16.32 -10.03 -4.04
CA THR A 107 -15.18 -10.52 -3.25
C THR A 107 -15.34 -12.03 -3.12
N LEU A 108 -14.48 -12.80 -3.80
CA LEU A 108 -14.61 -14.26 -3.88
C LEU A 108 -13.78 -14.99 -2.83
N LEU A 109 -12.70 -14.36 -2.35
CA LEU A 109 -11.84 -14.87 -1.29
C LEU A 109 -11.83 -13.89 -0.12
N THR A 110 -11.75 -14.41 1.09
CA THR A 110 -11.58 -13.63 2.31
C THR A 110 -10.30 -14.02 3.02
N VAL A 111 -9.68 -13.07 3.72
CA VAL A 111 -8.53 -13.37 4.59
C VAL A 111 -9.10 -14.02 5.84
N GLN A 112 -8.80 -15.31 6.03
CA GLN A 112 -9.08 -15.99 7.28
C GLN A 112 -8.17 -15.39 8.36
N ARG A 113 -8.75 -14.59 9.26
CA ARG A 113 -8.04 -14.13 10.45
C ARG A 113 -7.94 -15.32 11.40
N LYS A 114 -6.71 -15.75 11.74
CA LYS A 114 -6.54 -16.67 12.87
C LYS A 114 -7.13 -15.97 14.10
N LYS A 115 -8.14 -16.58 14.73
CA LYS A 115 -8.61 -16.13 16.05
C LYS A 115 -7.40 -16.22 16.99
N SER A 116 -6.96 -15.09 17.53
CA SER A 116 -6.05 -15.08 18.67
C SER A 116 -6.73 -15.84 19.79
N ARG A 117 -6.11 -16.93 20.21
CA ARG A 117 -6.60 -17.79 21.29
C ARG A 117 -6.39 -17.10 22.63
#